data_AF-A0A8T5H3F9-F1
#
_entry.id   AF-A0A8T5H3F9-F1
#
_cell.length_a   1.000
_cell.length_b   1.000
_cell.length_c   1.000
_cell.angle_alpha   90.00
_cell.angle_beta   90.00
_cell.angle_gamma   90.00
#
_symmetry.space_group_name_H-M   'P 1'
#
loop_
_entity.id
_entity.type
_entity.pdbx_description
1 polymer ?
#
loop_
_entity_poly.entity_id
_entity_poly.type
_entity_poly.pdbx_seq_one_letter_code
_entity_poly.pdbx_strand_id
1 'polypeptide(L)' 'MAKDPVCNMDVDEKKSAKLKYKSKTYYFCSPTCQWAFKENPEQFMSSKEKIKM' A
#
# COMPACT_ATOMS: atom_id res chain seq x y z
N MET A 1 11.92 4.37 -4.29
CA MET A 1 10.58 5.01 -4.31
C MET A 1 9.55 3.91 -4.31
N ALA A 2 8.67 3.95 -3.32
CA ALA A 2 7.55 3.04 -3.23
C ALA A 2 6.29 3.71 -3.76
N LYS A 3 5.29 2.89 -4.09
CA LYS A 3 4.01 3.35 -4.58
C LYS A 3 2.95 3.06 -3.53
N ASP A 4 2.23 4.11 -3.13
CA ASP A 4 1.11 3.97 -2.20
C ASP A 4 -0.02 3.18 -2.89
N PRO A 5 -0.47 2.04 -2.34
CA PRO A 5 -1.50 1.22 -2.96
C PRO A 5 -2.92 1.80 -2.84
N VAL A 6 -3.13 2.79 -1.97
CA VAL A 6 -4.41 3.48 -1.75
C VAL A 6 -4.57 4.63 -2.74
N CYS A 7 -3.56 5.51 -2.83
CA CYS A 7 -3.65 6.73 -3.65
C CYS A 7 -2.81 6.69 -4.94
N ASN A 8 -2.04 5.62 -5.20
CA ASN A 8 -1.10 5.50 -6.32
C ASN A 8 -0.05 6.62 -6.40
N MET A 9 0.15 7.35 -5.30
CA MET A 9 1.18 8.37 -5.19
C MET A 9 2.56 7.73 -5.01
N ASP A 10 3.58 8.38 -5.55
CA ASP A 10 4.97 7.99 -5.34
C ASP A 10 5.45 8.52 -3.98
N VAL A 11 6.00 7.63 -3.16
CA VAL A 11 6.33 7.91 -1.77
C VAL A 11 7.75 7.48 -1.44
N ASP A 12 8.41 8.28 -0.60
CA ASP A 12 9.78 8.03 -0.18
C ASP A 12 9.83 7.06 0.98
N GLU A 13 10.34 5.85 0.76
CA GLU A 13 10.41 4.75 1.75
C GLU A 13 11.06 5.16 3.09
N LYS A 14 11.93 6.18 3.07
CA LYS A 14 12.61 6.73 4.25
C LYS A 14 11.77 7.70 5.07
N LYS A 15 10.82 8.41 4.44
CA LYS A 15 9.94 9.41 5.08
C LYS A 15 8.50 8.95 5.21
N SER A 16 8.14 7.86 4.53
CA SER A 16 6.78 7.35 4.43
C SER A 16 6.42 6.44 5.59
N ALA A 17 5.12 6.39 5.88
CA ALA A 17 4.57 5.38 6.76
C ALA A 17 4.71 3.99 6.11
N LYS A 18 5.08 2.96 6.88
CA LYS A 18 5.22 1.59 6.37
C LYS A 18 4.45 0.58 7.21
N LEU A 19 3.81 -0.37 6.56
CA LEU A 19 3.05 -1.46 7.19
C LEU A 19 3.51 -2.80 6.63
N LYS A 20 3.73 -3.77 7.50
CA LYS A 20 4.02 -5.15 7.09
C LYS A 20 2.70 -5.92 6.99
N TYR A 21 2.36 -6.44 5.81
CA TYR A 21 1.16 -7.23 5.56
C TYR A 21 1.47 -8.42 4.64
N LYS A 22 1.02 -9.64 5.01
CA LYS A 22 1.29 -10.90 4.27
C LYS A 22 2.76 -11.04 3.83
N SER A 23 3.70 -10.78 4.74
CA SER A 23 5.15 -10.81 4.52
C SER A 23 5.72 -9.80 3.51
N LYS A 24 4.92 -8.84 3.04
CA LYS A 24 5.36 -7.69 2.23
C LYS A 24 5.33 -6.41 3.06
N THR A 25 6.26 -5.51 2.79
CA THR A 25 6.26 -4.15 3.37
C THR A 25 5.61 -3.20 2.37
N TYR A 26 4.51 -2.57 2.77
CA TYR A 26 3.82 -1.54 2.02
C TYR A 26 4.19 -0.17 2.57
N TYR A 27 4.22 0.82 1.70
CA TYR A 27 4.54 2.21 2.04
C TYR A 27 3.39 3.12 1.68
N PHE A 28 3.16 4.13 2.52
CA PHE A 28 2.01 5.02 2.42
C PHE A 28 2.44 6.47 2.52
N CYS A 29 1.79 7.33 1.72
CA CYS A 29 2.08 8.76 1.67
C CYS A 29 1.70 9.46 2.98
N SER A 30 0.79 8.86 3.75
CA SER A 30 0.21 9.43 4.95
C SER A 30 -0.33 8.34 5.87
N PRO A 31 -0.43 8.60 7.18
CA PRO A 31 -1.03 7.66 8.14
C PRO A 31 -2.50 7.35 7.82
N THR A 32 -3.22 8.27 7.19
CA THR A 32 -4.60 8.03 6.71
C THR A 32 -4.65 6.92 5.66
N CYS A 33 -3.71 6.89 4.70
CA CYS A 33 -3.63 5.82 3.70
C CYS A 33 -3.23 4.50 4.35
N GLN A 34 -2.32 4.52 5.31
CA GLN A 34 -1.99 3.33 6.09
C GLN A 34 -3.22 2.79 6.84
N TRP A 35 -4.04 3.66 7.43
CA TRP A 35 -5.25 3.27 8.16
C TRP A 35 -6.31 2.69 7.22
N ALA A 36 -6.59 3.35 6.09
CA ALA A 36 -7.49 2.82 5.07
C ALA A 36 -7.05 1.44 4.57
N PHE A 37 -5.75 1.28 4.28
CA PHE A 37 -5.18 -0.02 3.90
C PHE A 37 -5.27 -1.05 5.03
N LYS A 38 -5.11 -0.66 6.30
CA LYS A 38 -5.24 -1.57 7.44
C LYS A 38 -6.69 -2.05 7.62
N GLU A 39 -7.65 -1.15 7.39
CA GLU A 39 -9.08 -1.45 7.53
C GLU A 39 -9.53 -2.44 6.47
N ASN A 40 -9.07 -2.25 5.22
CA ASN A 40 -9.40 -3.15 4.12
C ASN A 40 -8.21 -3.35 3.18
N PRO A 41 -7.20 -4.18 3.53
CA PRO A 41 -6.02 -4.37 2.68
C PRO A 41 -6.34 -5.12 1.38
N GLU A 42 -7.37 -5.98 1.41
CA GLU A 42 -7.70 -6.85 0.29
C GLU A 42 -8.24 -6.09 -0.92
N GLN A 43 -9.01 -5.00 -0.74
CA GLN A 43 -9.50 -4.17 -1.85
C GLN A 43 -8.36 -3.44 -2.60
N PHE A 44 -7.31 -3.05 -1.87
CA PHE A 44 -6.16 -2.36 -2.45
C PHE A 44 -5.18 -3.34 -3.09
N MET A 45 -5.17 -4.60 -2.64
CA MET A 45 -4.33 -5.64 -3.23
C MET A 45 -4.98 -6.37 -4.39
N SER A 46 -6.30 -6.56 -4.38
CA SER A 46 -7.04 -7.20 -5.48
C SER A 46 -6.94 -6.43 -6.80
N SER A 47 -6.68 -5.12 -6.75
CA SER A 47 -6.49 -4.29 -7.94
C SER A 47 -5.18 -4.57 -8.69
N LYS A 48 -4.23 -5.35 -8.13
CA LYS A 48 -2.99 -5.75 -8.82
C LYS A 48 -2.89 -7.23 -9.22
N GLU A 49 -3.87 -8.08 -8.87
CA GLU A 49 -3.86 -9.52 -9.20
C GLU A 49 -4.84 -9.93 -10.31
N LYS A 50 -5.19 -9.01 -11.22
CA LYS A 50 -5.92 -9.33 -12.45
C LYS A 50 -5.02 -9.49 -13.68
N ILE A 51 -3.82 -10.07 -13.56
CA ILE A 51 -3.12 -10.63 -14.74
C ILE A 51 -2.40 -11.91 -14.29
N LYS A 52 -2.99 -13.08 -14.58
CA LYS A 52 -2.47 -14.10 -15.51
C LYS A 52 -3.29 -15.41 -15.35
N MET A 53 -4.36 -15.52 -16.13
CA MET A 53 -4.86 -16.83 -16.61
C MET A 53 -4.15 -17.13 -17.93
#